data_AF-A0A8K0G0Y1-F1
#
_entry.id   AF-A0A8K0G0Y1-F1
#
_cell.length_a   1.000
_cell.length_b   1.000
_cell.length_c   1.000
_cell.angle_alpha   90.00
_cell.angle_beta   90.00
_cell.angle_gamma   90.00
#
_symmetry.space_group_name_H-M   'P 1'
#
loop_
_entity.id
_entity.type
_entity.pdbx_description
1 polymer ?
#
loop_
_entity_poly.entity_id
_entity_poly.type
_entity_poly.pdbx_seq_one_letter_code
_entity_poly.pdbx_strand_id
1 'polypeptide(L)'
;MTKYNKYHPKSVIERRNIPRAHGGRRFIDIKEECKKQTSNLKTYFHSRTDHPLHIAIDAIDKSYTPLQRAIRSEIRYDQMEHIRQKRVQWSSKQLHGRHPNMVQQQHVNTEMSYLWLLKGELYAVTKGFAVVIQDQVISTRNYKKYILKQALDSDKCRKCHQMSETIDHITSGCPILASKHDIAKIIHSQLAFLYGLAQKIEPNYKCHPSPLLENGIFKLYYNNPVLTDKTVNANRPDLILI
;
A
#
# COMPACT_ATOMS: atom_id res chain seq x y z
N MET A 1 -8.05 -16.63 0.15
CA MET A 1 -7.95 -15.89 1.44
C MET A 1 -7.78 -16.89 2.57
N THR A 2 -7.28 -16.48 3.75
CA THR A 2 -7.22 -17.33 4.97
C THR A 2 -8.61 -17.49 5.59
N LYS A 3 -8.78 -18.40 6.57
CA LYS A 3 -10.06 -18.72 7.25
C LYS A 3 -10.90 -17.49 7.64
N TYR A 4 -10.25 -16.40 8.07
CA TYR A 4 -10.93 -15.17 8.50
C TYR A 4 -10.92 -14.04 7.47
N ASN A 5 -10.53 -14.31 6.23
CA ASN A 5 -10.44 -13.31 5.16
C ASN A 5 -9.60 -12.06 5.51
N LYS A 6 -8.62 -12.19 6.41
CA LYS A 6 -7.72 -11.10 6.78
C LYS A 6 -6.46 -11.06 5.91
N TYR A 7 -6.08 -12.17 5.30
CA TYR A 7 -4.82 -12.31 4.55
C TYR A 7 -5.00 -13.24 3.34
N HIS A 8 -4.26 -13.01 2.26
CA HIS A 8 -4.23 -13.89 1.11
C HIS A 8 -2.93 -14.70 1.07
N PRO A 9 -2.98 -16.04 0.92
CA PRO A 9 -1.77 -16.87 0.91
C PRO A 9 -0.70 -16.43 -0.09
N LYS A 10 -1.13 -15.93 -1.26
CA LYS A 10 -0.25 -15.43 -2.32
C LYS A 10 0.14 -13.94 -2.19
N SER A 11 -0.29 -13.26 -1.14
CA SER A 11 0.19 -11.89 -0.85
C SER A 11 1.68 -11.90 -0.53
N VAL A 12 2.31 -10.75 -0.77
CA VAL A 12 3.74 -10.54 -0.54
C VAL A 12 4.10 -10.68 0.94
N ILE A 13 5.19 -11.38 1.24
CA ILE A 13 5.54 -11.78 2.62
C ILE A 13 6.17 -10.61 3.38
N GLU A 14 7.00 -9.82 2.74
CA GLU A 14 7.76 -8.70 3.30
C GLU A 14 6.81 -7.67 3.94
N ARG A 15 5.70 -7.40 3.25
CA ARG A 15 4.64 -6.47 3.67
C ARG A 15 3.97 -6.87 4.99
N ARG A 16 4.08 -8.13 5.43
CA ARG A 16 3.54 -8.59 6.72
C ARG A 16 4.17 -7.80 7.87
N ASN A 17 5.48 -7.58 7.85
CA ASN A 17 6.21 -6.99 8.97
C ASN A 17 6.51 -5.51 8.79
N ILE A 18 6.46 -5.01 7.55
CA ILE A 18 6.62 -3.58 7.27
C ILE A 18 5.57 -2.78 8.10
N PRO A 19 5.94 -1.62 8.69
CA PRO A 19 4.99 -0.75 9.38
C PRO A 19 3.86 -0.27 8.47
N ARG A 20 2.69 -0.01 9.07
CA ARG A 20 1.50 0.48 8.34
C ARG A 20 1.74 1.83 7.65
N ALA A 21 2.56 2.71 8.25
CA ALA A 21 2.97 3.99 7.67
C ALA A 21 3.76 3.84 6.36
N HIS A 22 4.30 2.65 6.08
CA HIS A 22 5.02 2.33 4.85
C HIS A 22 4.28 1.28 4.02
N GLY A 23 2.95 1.21 4.14
CA GLY A 23 2.10 0.31 3.37
C GLY A 23 2.07 -1.12 3.87
N GLY A 24 2.78 -1.46 4.94
CA GLY A 24 2.81 -2.80 5.51
C GLY A 24 1.65 -3.11 6.46
N ARG A 25 1.75 -4.25 7.15
CA ARG A 25 0.70 -4.75 8.06
C ARG A 25 1.08 -4.69 9.54
N ARG A 26 2.36 -4.48 9.85
CA ARG A 26 2.89 -4.41 11.22
C ARG A 26 2.62 -5.67 12.05
N PHE A 27 2.74 -6.85 11.45
CA PHE A 27 2.83 -8.10 12.20
C PHE A 27 4.22 -8.26 12.80
N ILE A 28 4.28 -8.72 14.05
CA ILE A 28 5.53 -8.99 14.74
C ILE A 28 6.24 -10.14 14.03
N ASP A 29 7.51 -9.94 13.70
CA ASP A 29 8.38 -11.00 13.21
C ASP A 29 9.07 -11.62 14.43
N ILE A 30 8.60 -12.80 14.85
CA ILE A 30 9.06 -13.44 16.08
C ILE A 30 10.57 -13.71 16.04
N LYS A 31 11.11 -14.06 14.87
CA LYS A 31 12.55 -14.32 14.72
C LYS A 31 13.36 -13.05 14.96
N GLU A 32 12.88 -11.95 14.40
CA GLU A 32 13.53 -10.65 14.53
C GLU A 32 13.39 -10.07 15.92
N GLU A 33 12.23 -10.24 16.56
CA GLU A 33 12.03 -9.86 17.95
C GLU A 33 12.96 -10.66 18.87
N CYS A 34 13.11 -11.96 18.65
CA CYS A 34 14.07 -12.79 19.40
C CYS A 34 15.52 -12.30 19.23
N LYS A 35 15.95 -11.96 18.00
CA LYS A 35 17.27 -11.38 17.74
C LYS A 35 17.47 -10.05 18.44
N LYS A 36 16.45 -9.18 18.40
CA LYS A 36 16.44 -7.89 19.08
C LYS A 36 16.58 -8.06 20.60
N GLN A 37 15.79 -8.95 21.21
CA GLN A 37 15.88 -9.22 22.64
C GLN A 37 17.24 -9.81 23.01
N THR A 38 17.79 -10.71 22.18
CA THR A 38 19.15 -11.25 22.37
C THR A 38 20.19 -10.12 22.33
N SER A 39 20.12 -9.22 21.35
CA SER A 39 21.03 -8.06 21.21
C SER A 39 20.92 -7.09 22.40
N ASN A 40 19.69 -6.82 22.87
CA ASN A 40 19.44 -5.98 24.04
C ASN A 40 20.03 -6.59 25.31
N LEU A 41 19.84 -7.89 25.52
CA LEU A 41 20.41 -8.60 26.65
C LEU A 41 21.94 -8.59 26.59
N LYS A 42 22.57 -8.86 25.44
CA LYS A 42 24.03 -8.74 25.30
C LYS A 42 24.51 -7.35 25.71
N THR A 43 23.91 -6.30 25.13
CA THR A 43 24.23 -4.90 25.45
C THR A 43 24.09 -4.59 26.93
N TYR A 44 23.03 -5.09 27.58
CA TYR A 44 22.79 -4.89 29.02
C TYR A 44 23.90 -5.53 29.87
N PHE A 45 24.34 -6.73 29.55
CA PHE A 45 25.40 -7.39 30.31
C PHE A 45 26.78 -6.78 30.01
N HIS A 46 27.03 -6.32 28.77
CA HIS A 46 28.25 -5.58 28.42
C HIS A 46 28.33 -4.22 29.11
N SER A 47 27.21 -3.54 29.34
CA SER A 47 27.18 -2.23 30.02
C SER A 47 27.26 -2.32 31.54
N ARG A 48 26.99 -3.50 32.12
CA ARG A 48 27.04 -3.77 33.56
C ARG A 48 28.43 -4.26 33.98
N THR A 49 29.35 -3.31 34.16
CA THR A 49 30.68 -3.54 34.76
C THR A 49 30.70 -3.33 36.28
N ASP A 50 29.53 -3.08 36.87
CA ASP A 50 29.31 -2.74 38.28
C ASP A 50 29.40 -3.95 39.23
N HIS A 51 29.31 -5.18 38.72
CA HIS A 51 29.32 -6.39 39.54
C HIS A 51 30.31 -7.45 39.03
N PRO A 52 31.18 -8.03 39.88
CA PRO A 52 32.17 -9.03 39.49
C PRO A 52 31.58 -10.25 38.76
N LEU A 53 30.37 -10.68 39.15
CA LEU A 53 29.66 -11.78 38.46
C LEU A 53 29.31 -11.45 37.01
N HIS A 54 28.92 -10.21 36.69
CA HIS A 54 28.61 -9.84 35.30
C HIS A 54 29.86 -9.90 34.42
N ILE A 55 30.99 -9.42 34.94
CA ILE A 55 32.30 -9.47 34.26
C ILE A 55 32.72 -10.94 34.04
N ALA A 56 32.59 -11.79 35.06
CA ALA A 56 32.95 -13.20 34.95
C ALA A 56 32.06 -13.94 33.94
N ILE A 57 30.74 -13.73 33.99
CA ILE A 57 29.79 -14.36 33.06
C ILE A 57 30.05 -13.90 31.61
N ASP A 58 30.34 -12.62 31.41
CA ASP A 58 30.64 -12.07 30.08
C ASP A 58 31.92 -12.67 29.46
N ALA A 59 32.96 -12.86 30.29
CA ALA A 59 34.22 -13.45 29.87
C ALA A 59 34.14 -14.96 29.57
N ILE A 60 33.24 -15.68 30.25
CA ILE A 60 33.17 -17.15 30.20
C ILE A 60 32.20 -17.66 29.12
N ASP A 61 31.13 -16.93 28.79
CA ASP A 61 30.09 -17.41 27.87
C ASP A 61 30.53 -17.40 26.39
N LYS A 62 31.33 -18.41 26.03
CA LYS A 62 31.84 -18.70 24.68
C LYS A 62 30.93 -19.63 23.87
N SER A 63 29.60 -19.53 24.06
CA SER A 63 28.52 -20.37 23.47
C SER A 63 27.86 -21.39 24.41
N TYR A 64 27.96 -21.18 25.72
CA TYR A 64 27.17 -21.95 26.68
C TYR A 64 25.71 -21.48 26.70
N THR A 65 25.47 -20.23 26.29
CA THR A 65 24.12 -19.70 26.09
C THR A 65 23.93 -19.16 24.66
N PRO A 66 22.67 -19.01 24.20
CA PRO A 66 22.37 -18.35 22.92
C PRO A 66 22.90 -16.91 22.80
N LEU A 67 23.34 -16.31 23.92
CA LEU A 67 23.89 -14.96 23.96
C LEU A 67 25.37 -14.92 23.54
N GLN A 68 26.13 -16.02 23.58
CA GLN A 68 27.53 -16.09 23.13
C GLN A 68 28.34 -14.83 23.50
N ARG A 69 28.30 -14.43 24.77
CA ARG A 69 28.65 -13.08 25.23
C ARG A 69 30.14 -12.73 25.10
N ALA A 70 31.01 -13.74 25.19
CA ALA A 70 32.45 -13.56 25.01
C ALA A 70 32.80 -13.09 23.58
N ILE A 71 31.89 -13.26 22.62
CA ILE A 71 32.03 -12.73 21.26
C ILE A 71 31.54 -11.28 21.27
N ARG A 72 32.49 -10.33 21.32
CA ARG A 72 32.27 -8.88 21.17
C ARG A 72 31.99 -8.48 19.72
N SER A 73 31.11 -9.19 19.02
CA SER A 73 30.63 -8.70 17.74
C SER A 73 29.62 -7.58 18.00
N GLU A 74 29.91 -6.39 17.50
CA GLU A 74 29.03 -5.21 17.52
C GLU A 74 27.82 -5.41 16.58
N ILE A 75 27.13 -6.55 16.65
CA ILE A 75 25.92 -6.78 15.87
C ILE A 75 24.79 -6.05 16.59
N ARG A 76 24.78 -4.72 16.44
CA ARG A 76 23.66 -3.88 16.80
C ARG A 76 22.52 -4.25 15.85
N TYR A 77 21.46 -4.79 16.41
CA TYR A 77 20.26 -5.07 15.65
C TYR A 77 19.66 -3.75 15.12
N ASP A 78 19.84 -3.48 13.84
CA ASP A 78 19.25 -2.30 13.20
C ASP A 78 17.88 -2.65 12.60
N GLN A 79 16.84 -2.35 13.38
CA GLN A 79 15.45 -2.51 12.97
C GLN A 79 15.11 -1.68 11.72
N MET A 80 15.74 -0.51 11.54
CA MET A 80 15.48 0.37 10.40
C MET A 80 16.07 -0.20 9.11
N GLU A 81 17.30 -0.69 9.16
CA GLU A 81 17.93 -1.31 7.98
C GLU A 81 17.16 -2.57 7.54
N HIS A 82 16.73 -3.40 8.48
CA HIS A 82 15.93 -4.58 8.15
C HIS A 82 14.57 -4.22 7.50
N ILE A 83 13.89 -3.18 7.98
CA ILE A 83 12.66 -2.68 7.34
C ILE A 83 12.96 -2.11 5.96
N ARG A 84 14.10 -1.42 5.78
CA ARG A 84 14.54 -0.90 4.48
C ARG A 84 14.77 -2.03 3.48
N GLN A 85 15.47 -3.08 3.88
CA GLN A 85 15.71 -4.27 3.05
C GLN A 85 14.39 -4.95 2.63
N LYS A 86 13.45 -5.14 3.55
CA LYS A 86 12.11 -5.67 3.23
C LYS A 86 11.36 -4.80 2.21
N ARG A 87 11.48 -3.48 2.28
CA ARG A 87 10.88 -2.57 1.28
C ARG A 87 11.53 -2.72 -0.09
N VAL A 88 12.86 -2.78 -0.16
CA VAL A 88 13.59 -3.00 -1.42
C VAL A 88 13.20 -4.34 -2.05
N GLN A 89 13.15 -5.42 -1.24
CA GLN A 89 12.70 -6.73 -1.69
C GLN A 89 11.24 -6.76 -2.15
N TRP A 90 10.37 -5.94 -1.55
CA TRP A 90 8.99 -5.80 -2.02
C TRP A 90 8.94 -5.08 -3.37
N SER A 91 9.61 -3.94 -3.49
CA SER A 91 9.64 -3.13 -4.72
C SER A 91 10.29 -3.83 -5.92
N SER A 92 11.23 -4.75 -5.68
CA SER A 92 11.91 -5.49 -6.76
C SER A 92 11.06 -6.60 -7.41
N LYS A 93 9.92 -6.98 -6.81
CA LYS A 93 9.05 -8.02 -7.37
C LYS A 93 8.25 -7.48 -8.55
N GLN A 94 8.30 -8.17 -9.70
CA GLN A 94 7.58 -7.75 -10.92
C GLN A 94 6.08 -7.49 -10.71
N LEU A 95 5.38 -8.36 -9.97
CA LEU A 95 3.94 -8.24 -9.75
C LEU A 95 3.62 -7.37 -8.53
N HIS A 96 4.16 -7.73 -7.37
CA HIS A 96 3.85 -7.07 -6.09
C HIS A 96 4.51 -5.70 -5.94
N GLY A 97 5.60 -5.44 -6.65
CA GLY A 97 6.36 -4.20 -6.63
C GLY A 97 5.67 -3.06 -7.39
N ARG A 98 4.64 -3.35 -8.20
CA ARG A 98 3.87 -2.32 -8.92
C ARG A 98 3.31 -1.26 -7.98
N HIS A 99 2.69 -1.68 -6.88
CA HIS A 99 2.10 -0.75 -5.92
C HIS A 99 3.13 0.14 -5.20
N PRO A 100 4.19 -0.37 -4.55
CA PRO A 100 5.18 0.49 -3.90
C PRO A 100 5.90 1.40 -4.91
N ASN A 101 6.18 0.92 -6.13
CA ASN A 101 6.80 1.75 -7.17
C ASN A 101 5.86 2.88 -7.65
N MET A 102 4.54 2.64 -7.67
CA MET A 102 3.55 3.68 -7.97
C MET A 102 3.46 4.72 -6.86
N VAL A 103 3.46 4.30 -5.59
CA VAL A 103 3.36 5.22 -4.44
C VAL A 103 4.63 6.04 -4.22
N GLN A 104 5.79 5.52 -4.64
CA GLN A 104 7.09 6.20 -4.54
C GLN A 104 7.35 7.24 -5.65
N GLN A 105 6.39 7.47 -6.56
CA GLN A 105 6.54 8.50 -7.59
C GLN A 105 6.56 9.90 -6.97
N GLN A 106 7.36 10.81 -7.52
CA GLN A 106 7.61 12.14 -6.95
C GLN A 106 6.33 12.97 -6.73
N HIS A 107 5.31 12.79 -7.56
CA HIS A 107 4.04 13.52 -7.49
C HIS A 107 2.98 12.84 -6.60
N VAL A 108 3.31 11.70 -5.96
CA VAL A 108 2.38 10.95 -5.12
C VAL A 108 2.74 11.15 -3.65
N ASN A 109 1.79 11.63 -2.86
CA ASN A 109 1.97 11.74 -1.41
C ASN A 109 1.90 10.33 -0.77
N THR A 110 3.07 9.78 -0.43
CA THR A 110 3.19 8.45 0.18
C THR A 110 2.48 8.34 1.54
N GLU A 111 2.55 9.39 2.37
CA GLU A 111 1.94 9.38 3.70
C GLU A 111 0.42 9.28 3.60
N MET A 112 -0.18 10.14 2.77
CA MET A 112 -1.63 10.15 2.52
C MET A 112 -2.10 8.85 1.87
N SER A 113 -1.28 8.24 1.00
CA SER A 113 -1.58 6.95 0.36
C SER A 113 -1.77 5.80 1.37
N TYR A 114 -1.14 5.88 2.53
CA TYR A 114 -1.21 4.86 3.59
C TYR A 114 -1.98 5.28 4.83
N LEU A 115 -2.54 6.50 4.87
CA LEU A 115 -3.29 7.02 6.02
C LEU A 115 -4.44 6.10 6.45
N TRP A 116 -5.13 5.47 5.51
CA TRP A 116 -6.22 4.52 5.79
C TRP A 116 -5.77 3.26 6.56
N LEU A 117 -4.49 2.88 6.47
CA LEU A 117 -3.93 1.78 7.28
C LEU A 117 -3.68 2.21 8.73
N LEU A 118 -3.47 3.51 8.96
CA LEU A 118 -3.17 4.10 10.27
C LEU A 118 -4.44 4.44 11.05
N LYS A 119 -5.44 5.06 10.41
CA LYS A 119 -6.66 5.56 11.06
C LYS A 119 -7.51 4.51 11.78
N GLY A 120 -7.36 3.23 11.44
CA GLY A 120 -8.04 2.15 12.16
C GLY A 120 -9.50 1.92 11.78
N GLU A 121 -10.13 2.83 11.04
CA GLU A 121 -11.57 2.89 10.72
C GLU A 121 -12.13 1.69 9.91
N LEU A 122 -11.29 0.92 9.21
CA LEU A 122 -11.75 -0.21 8.40
C LEU A 122 -11.67 -1.55 9.13
N TYR A 123 -12.67 -2.41 8.92
CA TYR A 123 -12.64 -3.80 9.37
C TYR A 123 -11.42 -4.54 8.83
N ALA A 124 -10.90 -5.50 9.62
CA ALA A 124 -9.70 -6.27 9.25
C ALA A 124 -9.87 -7.03 7.92
N VAL A 125 -11.08 -7.48 7.60
CA VAL A 125 -11.41 -8.14 6.33
C VAL A 125 -11.31 -7.17 5.16
N THR A 126 -11.91 -5.98 5.28
CA THR A 126 -11.86 -4.92 4.26
C THR A 126 -10.43 -4.46 3.99
N LYS A 127 -9.65 -4.21 5.05
CA LYS A 127 -8.21 -3.95 4.94
C LYS A 127 -7.48 -5.10 4.24
N GLY A 128 -7.90 -6.33 4.57
CA GLY A 128 -7.46 -7.57 3.94
C GLY A 128 -7.56 -7.53 2.43
N PHE A 129 -8.76 -7.28 1.92
CA PHE A 129 -9.04 -7.21 0.49
C PHE A 129 -8.33 -6.05 -0.22
N ALA A 130 -8.32 -4.85 0.38
CA ALA A 130 -7.62 -3.69 -0.19
C ALA A 130 -6.12 -3.97 -0.41
N VAL A 131 -5.47 -4.61 0.57
CA VAL A 131 -4.06 -5.03 0.45
C VAL A 131 -3.88 -6.07 -0.67
N VAL A 132 -4.83 -6.99 -0.83
CA VAL A 132 -4.77 -8.04 -1.86
C VAL A 132 -4.93 -7.48 -3.27
N ILE A 133 -5.75 -6.45 -3.43
CA ILE A 133 -5.87 -5.66 -4.67
C ILE A 133 -4.52 -5.01 -4.98
N GLN A 134 -3.93 -4.31 -4.01
CA GLN A 134 -2.62 -3.66 -4.16
C GLN A 134 -1.49 -4.65 -4.45
N ASP A 135 -1.54 -5.85 -3.87
CA ASP A 135 -0.58 -6.93 -4.12
C ASP A 135 -0.80 -7.62 -5.47
N GLN A 136 -1.85 -7.28 -6.22
CA GLN A 136 -2.18 -7.82 -7.54
C GLN A 136 -2.48 -9.33 -7.56
N VAL A 137 -3.05 -9.87 -6.47
CA VAL A 137 -3.35 -11.32 -6.34
C VAL A 137 -4.83 -11.65 -6.24
N ILE A 138 -5.69 -10.74 -6.69
CA ILE A 138 -7.08 -11.08 -6.96
C ILE A 138 -7.16 -12.04 -8.15
N SER A 139 -8.09 -12.99 -8.04
CA SER A 139 -8.40 -13.96 -9.08
C SER A 139 -9.13 -13.32 -10.28
N THR A 140 -8.45 -12.45 -11.01
CA THR A 140 -8.90 -11.99 -12.33
C THR A 140 -8.57 -13.02 -13.41
N ARG A 141 -9.22 -12.97 -14.58
CA ARG A 141 -8.91 -13.87 -15.71
C ARG A 141 -7.48 -13.66 -16.22
N ASN A 142 -6.99 -12.43 -16.25
CA ASN A 142 -5.60 -12.15 -16.60
C ASN A 142 -4.64 -12.83 -15.60
N TYR A 143 -4.87 -12.66 -14.29
CA TYR A 143 -4.06 -13.30 -13.25
C TYR A 143 -4.09 -14.83 -13.37
N LYS A 144 -5.28 -15.41 -13.58
CA LYS A 144 -5.44 -16.87 -13.76
C LYS A 144 -4.70 -17.40 -14.98
N LYS A 145 -4.81 -16.72 -16.14
CA LYS A 145 -4.20 -17.16 -17.39
C LYS A 145 -2.68 -17.01 -17.36
N TYR A 146 -2.16 -15.83 -16.99
CA TYR A 146 -0.74 -15.52 -17.14
C TYR A 146 0.10 -15.82 -15.88
N ILE A 147 -0.47 -15.65 -14.68
CA ILE A 147 0.27 -15.87 -13.43
C ILE A 147 0.05 -17.29 -12.91
N LEU A 148 -1.19 -17.79 -12.92
CA LEU A 148 -1.48 -19.16 -12.49
C LEU A 148 -1.33 -20.20 -13.59
N LYS A 149 -1.08 -19.76 -14.84
CA LYS A 149 -0.95 -20.62 -16.03
C LYS A 149 -2.13 -21.59 -16.19
N GLN A 150 -3.34 -21.15 -15.81
CA GLN A 150 -4.55 -21.94 -16.00
C GLN A 150 -4.95 -21.90 -17.48
N ALA A 151 -5.37 -23.05 -18.00
CA ALA A 151 -5.95 -23.15 -19.33
C ALA A 151 -7.28 -22.39 -19.36
N LEU A 152 -7.24 -21.17 -19.90
CA LEU A 152 -8.40 -20.31 -20.10
C LEU A 152 -8.45 -19.84 -21.55
N ASP A 153 -9.59 -20.03 -22.19
CA ASP A 153 -9.81 -19.64 -23.58
C ASP A 153 -9.60 -18.14 -23.78
N SER A 154 -10.03 -17.33 -22.82
CA SER A 154 -9.93 -15.87 -22.89
C SER A 154 -9.54 -15.24 -21.56
N ASP A 155 -8.71 -14.21 -21.64
CA ASP A 155 -8.38 -13.30 -20.54
C ASP A 155 -9.32 -12.08 -20.48
N LYS A 156 -10.27 -11.95 -21.43
CA LYS A 156 -11.20 -10.83 -21.50
C LYS A 156 -12.08 -10.72 -20.27
N CYS A 157 -12.38 -9.48 -19.88
CA CYS A 157 -13.25 -9.10 -18.78
C CYS A 157 -14.58 -9.85 -18.81
N ARG A 158 -14.96 -10.44 -17.66
CA ARG A 158 -16.23 -11.15 -17.46
C ARG A 158 -17.46 -10.27 -17.59
N LYS A 159 -17.31 -8.94 -17.54
CA LYS A 159 -18.42 -7.98 -17.61
C LYS A 159 -18.53 -7.34 -18.98
N CYS A 160 -17.49 -6.65 -19.45
CA CYS A 160 -17.57 -5.94 -20.73
C CYS A 160 -17.13 -6.78 -21.94
N HIS A 161 -16.43 -7.90 -21.73
CA HIS A 161 -15.90 -8.76 -22.80
C HIS A 161 -14.99 -8.06 -23.83
N GLN A 162 -14.52 -6.83 -23.56
CA GLN A 162 -13.72 -6.03 -24.48
C GLN A 162 -12.21 -6.14 -24.21
N MET A 163 -11.78 -5.74 -23.01
CA MET A 163 -10.35 -5.70 -22.64
C MET A 163 -9.96 -6.85 -21.71
N SER A 164 -8.66 -7.09 -21.57
CA SER A 164 -8.12 -8.05 -20.60
C SER A 164 -8.58 -7.72 -19.18
N GLU A 165 -8.97 -8.74 -18.43
CA GLU A 165 -9.45 -8.60 -17.05
C GLU A 165 -8.29 -8.40 -16.07
N THR A 166 -7.72 -7.20 -16.06
CA THR A 166 -6.76 -6.78 -15.05
C THR A 166 -7.46 -6.10 -13.87
N ILE A 167 -6.75 -5.91 -12.76
CA ILE A 167 -7.29 -5.13 -11.62
C ILE A 167 -7.59 -3.71 -12.07
N ASP A 168 -6.66 -3.06 -12.78
CA ASP A 168 -6.83 -1.69 -13.28
C ASP A 168 -8.06 -1.59 -14.19
N HIS A 169 -8.27 -2.57 -15.07
CA HIS A 169 -9.48 -2.61 -15.87
C HIS A 169 -10.74 -2.73 -14.99
N ILE A 170 -10.77 -3.60 -14.00
CA ILE A 170 -11.95 -3.75 -13.13
C ILE A 170 -12.23 -2.47 -12.33
N THR A 171 -11.19 -1.80 -11.82
CA THR A 171 -11.34 -0.66 -10.90
C THR A 171 -11.63 0.66 -11.61
N SER A 172 -11.03 0.89 -12.79
CA SER A 172 -11.11 2.17 -13.49
C SER A 172 -11.37 2.05 -15.00
N GLY A 173 -11.01 0.94 -15.64
CA GLY A 173 -11.11 0.81 -17.10
C GLY A 173 -12.39 0.18 -17.65
N CYS A 174 -13.23 -0.46 -16.82
CA CYS A 174 -14.37 -1.24 -17.30
C CYS A 174 -15.59 -0.34 -17.44
N PRO A 175 -16.15 -0.15 -18.65
CA PRO A 175 -17.25 0.80 -18.86
C PRO A 175 -18.52 0.46 -18.06
N ILE A 176 -18.70 -0.81 -17.72
CA ILE A 176 -19.84 -1.30 -16.93
C ILE A 176 -19.64 -1.08 -15.43
N LEU A 177 -18.39 -1.09 -14.94
CA LEU A 177 -18.08 -1.00 -13.51
C LEU A 177 -17.63 0.40 -13.09
N ALA A 178 -16.87 1.09 -13.94
CA ALA A 178 -16.26 2.39 -13.65
C ALA A 178 -17.27 3.55 -13.59
N SER A 179 -18.44 3.41 -14.21
CA SER A 179 -19.48 4.46 -14.25
C SER A 179 -20.18 4.73 -12.90
N LYS A 180 -19.73 4.11 -11.80
CA LYS A 180 -20.41 4.13 -10.49
C LYS A 180 -19.69 4.90 -9.39
N HIS A 181 -18.72 5.75 -9.72
CA HIS A 181 -17.97 6.51 -8.71
C HIS A 181 -18.69 7.83 -8.34
N ASP A 182 -19.74 7.74 -7.53
CA ASP A 182 -20.46 8.93 -7.01
C ASP A 182 -19.58 9.84 -6.13
N ILE A 183 -18.41 9.35 -5.69
CA ILE A 183 -17.46 10.13 -4.88
C ILE A 183 -16.92 11.34 -5.65
N ALA A 184 -16.65 11.19 -6.96
CA ALA A 184 -16.18 12.31 -7.79
C ALA A 184 -17.23 13.44 -7.83
N LYS A 185 -18.53 13.09 -7.90
CA LYS A 185 -19.63 14.07 -7.85
C LYS A 185 -19.71 14.80 -6.51
N ILE A 186 -19.44 14.09 -5.41
CA ILE A 186 -19.40 14.69 -4.06
C ILE A 186 -18.26 15.70 -3.97
N ILE A 187 -17.05 15.30 -4.40
CA ILE A 187 -15.88 16.19 -4.38
C ILE A 187 -16.10 17.39 -5.31
N HIS A 188 -16.64 17.16 -6.51
CA HIS A 188 -17.00 18.22 -7.45
C HIS A 188 -17.92 19.26 -6.79
N SER A 189 -19.01 18.81 -6.17
CA SER A 189 -20.01 19.69 -5.54
C SER A 189 -19.40 20.49 -4.39
N GLN A 190 -18.54 19.85 -3.59
CA GLN A 190 -17.86 20.52 -2.49
C GLN A 190 -16.86 21.58 -2.98
N LEU A 191 -16.05 21.26 -4.00
CA LEU A 191 -15.13 22.22 -4.60
C LEU A 191 -15.89 23.38 -5.25
N ALA A 192 -16.96 23.09 -6.00
CA ALA A 192 -17.77 24.12 -6.62
C ALA A 192 -18.33 25.11 -5.59
N PHE A 193 -18.79 24.62 -4.44
CA PHE A 193 -19.26 25.47 -3.35
C PHE A 193 -18.12 26.28 -2.70
N LEU A 194 -17.00 25.64 -2.36
CA LEU A 194 -15.86 26.28 -1.70
C LEU A 194 -15.25 27.42 -2.53
N TYR A 195 -15.20 27.27 -3.85
CA TYR A 195 -14.61 28.25 -4.76
C TYR A 195 -15.64 29.22 -5.36
N GLY A 196 -16.87 29.25 -4.83
CA GLY A 196 -17.92 30.18 -5.27
C GLY A 196 -18.41 29.94 -6.70
N LEU A 197 -18.26 28.72 -7.22
CA LEU A 197 -18.76 28.28 -8.53
C LEU A 197 -20.19 27.75 -8.47
N ALA A 198 -20.67 27.38 -7.27
CA ALA A 198 -22.03 26.96 -7.00
C ALA A 198 -22.55 27.58 -5.69
N GLN A 199 -23.82 27.98 -5.67
CA GLN A 199 -24.44 28.63 -4.50
C GLN A 199 -24.88 27.64 -3.41
N LYS A 200 -25.09 26.37 -3.76
CA LYS A 200 -25.56 25.32 -2.85
C LYS A 200 -24.92 23.98 -3.20
N ILE A 201 -24.78 23.12 -2.20
CA ILE A 201 -24.36 21.73 -2.38
C ILE A 201 -25.60 20.88 -2.59
N GLU A 202 -25.76 20.29 -3.76
CA GLU A 202 -26.84 19.32 -4.01
C GLU A 202 -26.41 17.90 -3.60
N PRO A 203 -27.35 17.04 -3.16
CA PRO A 203 -27.07 15.64 -2.92
C PRO A 203 -26.53 14.94 -4.18
N ASN A 204 -25.59 14.02 -4.01
CA ASN A 204 -24.89 13.33 -5.11
C ASN A 204 -25.80 12.60 -6.12
N TYR A 205 -26.97 12.14 -5.68
CA TYR A 205 -27.96 11.45 -6.52
C TYR A 205 -28.81 12.40 -7.37
N LYS A 206 -28.81 13.70 -7.07
CA LYS A 206 -29.44 14.76 -7.88
C LYS A 206 -28.42 15.55 -8.70
N CYS A 207 -27.18 15.62 -8.21
CA CYS A 207 -26.14 16.39 -8.85
C CYS A 207 -25.64 15.71 -10.13
N HIS A 208 -25.79 16.43 -11.25
CA HIS A 208 -25.12 16.13 -12.51
C HIS A 208 -24.03 17.19 -12.72
N PRO A 209 -22.74 16.86 -12.49
CA PRO A 209 -21.65 17.81 -12.65
C PRO A 209 -21.60 18.35 -14.07
N SER A 210 -21.61 19.68 -14.20
CA SER A 210 -21.31 20.34 -15.47
C SER A 210 -19.87 20.04 -15.88
N PRO A 211 -19.58 19.84 -17.17
CA PRO A 211 -18.20 19.62 -17.63
C PRO A 211 -17.25 20.76 -17.24
N LEU A 212 -17.73 22.00 -17.17
CA LEU A 212 -16.96 23.17 -16.75
C LEU A 212 -17.82 24.06 -15.86
N LEU A 213 -17.25 24.49 -14.74
CA LEU A 213 -17.73 25.62 -13.95
C LEU A 213 -16.59 26.64 -13.86
N GLU A 214 -16.87 27.92 -14.10
CA GLU A 214 -15.86 28.96 -14.01
C GLU A 214 -16.39 30.24 -13.36
N ASN A 215 -15.49 30.97 -12.71
CA ASN A 215 -15.69 32.35 -12.31
C ASN A 215 -14.46 33.18 -12.73
N GLY A 216 -14.36 34.43 -12.25
CA GLY A 216 -13.24 35.30 -12.63
C GLY A 216 -11.85 34.83 -12.17
N ILE A 217 -11.76 33.81 -11.31
CA ILE A 217 -10.50 33.37 -10.67
C ILE A 217 -10.24 31.87 -10.91
N PHE A 218 -11.27 31.03 -10.83
CA PHE A 218 -11.16 29.57 -10.81
C PHE A 218 -11.94 28.92 -11.95
N LYS A 219 -11.41 27.79 -12.42
CA LYS A 219 -12.05 26.88 -13.39
C LYS A 219 -12.04 25.45 -12.86
N LEU A 220 -13.22 24.86 -12.72
CA LEU A 220 -13.41 23.48 -12.32
C LEU A 220 -13.90 22.65 -13.52
N TYR A 221 -13.03 21.78 -14.02
CA TYR A 221 -13.34 20.83 -15.08
C TYR A 221 -13.74 19.48 -14.49
N TYR A 222 -14.78 18.85 -15.04
CA TYR A 222 -15.23 17.52 -14.69
C TYR A 222 -15.14 16.57 -15.89
N ASN A 223 -14.43 15.45 -15.74
CA ASN A 223 -14.29 14.38 -16.73
C ASN A 223 -13.88 14.89 -18.14
N ASN A 224 -13.00 15.89 -18.19
CA ASN A 224 -12.50 16.46 -19.44
C ASN A 224 -11.12 15.89 -19.81
N PRO A 225 -10.88 15.59 -21.10
CA PRO A 225 -9.55 15.22 -21.56
C PRO A 225 -8.62 16.43 -21.49
N VAL A 226 -7.42 16.20 -20.98
CA VAL A 226 -6.31 17.17 -21.01
C VAL A 226 -5.48 16.91 -22.24
N LEU A 227 -5.30 17.94 -23.05
CA LEU A 227 -4.36 17.90 -24.16
C LEU A 227 -2.94 18.02 -23.61
N THR A 228 -2.14 16.99 -23.83
CA THR A 228 -0.74 16.94 -23.42
C THR A 228 0.15 16.89 -24.66
N ASP A 229 1.36 17.44 -24.54
CA ASP A 229 2.42 17.40 -25.55
C ASP A 229 2.89 15.96 -25.86
N LYS A 230 2.72 15.06 -24.90
CA LYS A 230 3.04 13.63 -24.98
C LYS A 230 1.79 12.77 -24.91
N THR A 231 1.83 11.58 -25.51
CA THR A 231 0.76 10.59 -25.36
C THR A 231 0.69 10.10 -23.91
N VAL A 232 -0.37 10.48 -23.20
CA VAL A 232 -0.66 10.00 -21.85
C VAL A 232 -1.86 9.04 -21.90
N ASN A 233 -1.65 7.79 -21.47
CA ASN A 233 -2.69 6.75 -21.52
C ASN A 233 -3.93 7.08 -20.66
N ALA A 234 -3.77 7.90 -19.62
CA ALA A 234 -4.82 8.32 -18.70
C ALA A 234 -4.96 9.85 -18.71
N ASN A 235 -5.33 10.42 -19.86
CA ASN A 235 -5.42 11.87 -20.06
C ASN A 235 -6.77 12.49 -19.67
N ARG A 236 -7.69 11.70 -19.09
CA ARG A 236 -9.03 12.15 -18.71
C ARG A 236 -9.22 12.05 -17.18
N PRO A 237 -8.70 13.02 -16.41
CA PRO A 237 -8.93 13.05 -14.97
C PRO A 237 -10.40 13.31 -14.66
N ASP A 238 -10.86 12.81 -13.52
CA ASP A 238 -12.23 13.04 -13.04
C ASP A 238 -12.48 14.52 -12.74
N LEU A 239 -11.48 15.22 -12.18
CA LEU A 239 -11.57 16.60 -11.72
C LEU A 239 -10.26 17.36 -11.97
N ILE A 240 -10.37 18.61 -12.42
CA ILE A 240 -9.25 19.56 -12.50
C ILE A 240 -9.75 20.89 -11.96
N LEU A 241 -9.07 21.43 -10.97
CA LEU A 241 -9.28 22.79 -10.50
C LEU A 241 -8.06 23.62 -10.87
N ILE A 242 -8.30 24.74 -11.56
CA ILE A 242 -7.29 25.73 -11.96
C ILE A 242 -7.69 27.06 -11.34
#